data_AF-A0A7W8N6J7-F1
#
_entry.id   AF-A0A7W8N6J7-F1
#
_cell.length_a   1.000
_cell.length_b   1.000
_cell.length_c   1.000
_cell.angle_alpha   90.00
_cell.angle_beta   90.00
_cell.angle_gamma   90.00
#
_symmetry.space_group_name_H-M   'P 1'
#
loop_
_entity.id
_entity.type
_entity.pdbx_description
1 polymer ?
#
loop_
_entity_poly.entity_id
_entity_poly.type
_entity_poly.pdbx_seq_one_letter_code
_entity_poly.pdbx_strand_id
1 'polypeptide(L)'
;MVPRESSTGGKQKLLGISKRGNPYLRKLFIQGARAVMLRGTKQSIGLRTWIENIALRKHHNVAAVALANKMARIAWVVLSKGEAYRPALLVDEEPKPRGLHMTPA
;
A
#
# COMPACT_ATOMS: atom_id res chain seq x y z
N MET A 1 -14.70 31.95 -12.52
CA MET A 1 -15.35 30.78 -11.89
C MET A 1 -14.51 30.38 -10.70
N VAL A 2 -15.01 30.58 -9.48
CA VAL A 2 -14.23 30.56 -8.23
C VAL A 2 -13.96 29.12 -7.77
N PRO A 3 -12.75 28.77 -7.28
CA PRO A 3 -12.50 27.47 -6.68
C PRO A 3 -13.14 27.40 -5.29
N ARG A 4 -14.05 26.46 -5.09
CA ARG A 4 -14.67 26.19 -3.78
C ARG A 4 -13.74 25.30 -2.97
N GLU A 5 -12.97 25.92 -2.08
CA GLU A 5 -12.19 25.23 -1.06
C GLU A 5 -13.13 24.50 -0.10
N SER A 6 -12.76 23.29 0.30
CA SER A 6 -13.43 22.56 1.38
C SER A 6 -12.40 21.67 2.07
N SER A 7 -11.56 22.30 2.89
CA SER A 7 -10.80 21.63 3.93
C SER A 7 -11.72 21.50 5.16
N THR A 8 -12.13 20.28 5.49
CA THR A 8 -13.00 20.06 6.66
C THR A 8 -12.15 19.41 7.76
N GLY A 9 -11.69 20.24 8.70
CA GLY A 9 -11.57 19.84 10.11
C GLY A 9 -10.32 19.09 10.57
N GLY A 10 -9.11 19.48 10.12
CA GLY A 10 -7.85 19.32 10.88
C GLY A 10 -7.40 17.92 11.34
N LYS A 11 -8.12 16.86 10.97
CA LYS A 11 -7.84 15.48 11.35
C LYS A 11 -7.64 14.66 10.08
N GLN A 12 -6.39 14.37 9.76
CA GLN A 12 -6.03 13.46 8.67
C GLN A 12 -6.45 12.03 9.05
N LYS A 13 -7.74 11.71 8.87
CA LYS A 13 -8.16 10.30 8.77
C LYS A 13 -7.77 9.83 7.37
N LEU A 14 -6.94 8.79 7.32
CA LEU A 14 -6.63 8.01 6.12
C LEU A 14 -7.89 7.23 5.67
N LEU A 15 -8.94 7.94 5.27
CA LEU A 15 -10.07 7.32 4.61
C LEU A 15 -9.64 6.98 3.17
N GLY A 16 -10.07 5.81 2.68
CA GLY A 16 -9.62 5.26 1.40
C GLY A 16 -9.81 6.22 0.21
N ILE A 17 -9.10 5.96 -0.90
CA ILE A 17 -9.06 6.73 -2.17
C ILE A 17 -10.10 7.87 -2.21
N SER A 18 -9.69 9.03 -1.69
CA SER A 18 -10.49 10.24 -1.43
C SER A 18 -11.72 10.35 -2.33
N LYS A 19 -12.94 10.35 -1.77
CA LYS A 19 -14.20 10.62 -2.52
C LYS A 19 -14.16 11.96 -3.27
N ARG A 20 -13.34 12.92 -2.82
CA ARG A 20 -13.12 14.25 -3.42
C ARG A 20 -12.02 14.28 -4.50
N GLY A 21 -11.36 13.17 -4.79
CA GLY A 21 -10.33 13.05 -5.84
C GLY A 21 -10.89 12.58 -7.19
N ASN A 22 -10.03 12.56 -8.22
CA ASN A 22 -10.42 12.20 -9.59
C ASN A 22 -11.02 10.76 -9.64
N PRO A 23 -12.30 10.60 -10.05
CA PRO A 23 -12.96 9.30 -10.10
C PRO A 23 -12.34 8.36 -11.15
N TYR A 24 -11.72 8.89 -12.20
CA TYR A 24 -11.00 8.10 -13.21
C TYR A 24 -9.76 7.45 -12.61
N LEU A 25 -8.96 8.20 -11.85
CA LEU A 25 -7.79 7.64 -11.16
C LEU A 25 -8.21 6.55 -10.17
N ARG A 26 -9.30 6.76 -9.41
CA ARG A 26 -9.84 5.71 -8.53
C ARG A 26 -10.16 4.44 -9.30
N LYS A 27 -10.85 4.54 -10.45
CA LYS A 27 -11.16 3.38 -11.28
C LYS A 27 -9.88 2.69 -11.76
N LEU A 28 -8.90 3.46 -12.23
CA LEU A 28 -7.64 2.93 -12.73
C LEU A 28 -6.87 2.17 -11.64
N PHE A 29 -6.77 2.72 -10.43
CA PHE A 29 -6.13 2.05 -9.31
C PHE A 29 -6.86 0.76 -8.90
N ILE A 30 -8.20 0.75 -8.91
CA ILE A 30 -8.98 -0.46 -8.57
C ILE A 30 -8.79 -1.54 -9.63
N GLN A 31 -8.81 -1.19 -10.92
CA GLN A 31 -8.57 -2.17 -11.99
C GLN A 31 -7.14 -2.70 -11.98
N GLY A 32 -6.15 -1.82 -11.74
CA GLY A 32 -4.76 -2.21 -11.54
C GLY A 32 -4.61 -3.17 -10.35
N ALA A 33 -5.25 -2.86 -9.22
CA ALA A 33 -5.25 -3.72 -8.05
C ALA A 33 -5.85 -5.11 -8.35
N ARG A 34 -6.96 -5.19 -9.09
CA ARG A 34 -7.55 -6.46 -9.51
C ARG A 34 -6.62 -7.28 -10.40
N ALA A 35 -5.97 -6.65 -11.39
CA ALA A 35 -5.00 -7.31 -12.25
C ALA A 35 -3.79 -7.84 -11.46
N VAL A 36 -3.35 -7.09 -10.45
CA VAL A 36 -2.26 -7.47 -9.55
C VAL A 36 -2.66 -8.66 -8.67
N MET A 37 -3.87 -8.64 -8.10
CA MET A 37 -4.42 -9.78 -7.35
C MET A 37 -4.57 -11.04 -8.21
N LEU A 38 -5.02 -10.90 -9.46
CA LEU A 38 -5.19 -12.04 -10.38
C LEU A 38 -3.85 -12.68 -10.77
N ARG A 39 -2.79 -11.87 -10.92
CA ARG A 39 -1.50 -12.35 -11.42
C ARG A 39 -0.73 -13.18 -10.40
N GLY A 40 -0.92 -12.95 -9.09
CA GLY A 40 -0.47 -13.77 -7.94
C GLY A 40 1.03 -14.08 -7.75
N THR A 41 1.82 -14.08 -8.83
CA THR A 41 3.15 -14.71 -8.93
C THR A 41 4.28 -13.70 -9.04
N LYS A 42 4.01 -12.48 -9.52
CA LYS A 42 5.02 -11.42 -9.71
C LYS A 42 5.10 -10.42 -8.55
N GLN A 43 4.48 -10.72 -7.41
CA GLN A 43 4.47 -9.83 -6.24
C GLN A 43 5.52 -10.27 -5.22
N SER A 44 6.06 -9.31 -4.46
CA SER A 44 6.91 -9.64 -3.30
C SER A 44 6.14 -10.49 -2.30
N ILE A 45 6.83 -11.41 -1.61
CA ILE A 45 6.24 -12.30 -0.61
C ILE A 45 5.40 -11.49 0.39
N GLY A 46 5.95 -10.42 0.95
CA GLY A 46 5.24 -9.59 1.93
C GLY A 46 3.98 -8.92 1.40
N LEU A 47 3.94 -8.50 0.13
CA LEU A 47 2.74 -7.92 -0.46
C LEU A 47 1.67 -8.99 -0.70
N ARG A 48 2.06 -10.15 -1.20
CA ARG A 48 1.17 -11.28 -1.42
C ARG A 48 0.54 -11.76 -0.11
N THR A 49 1.34 -12.00 0.93
CA THR A 49 0.84 -12.40 2.26
C THR A 49 -0.09 -11.34 2.86
N TRP A 50 0.19 -10.05 2.68
CA TRP A 50 -0.70 -8.98 3.12
C TRP A 50 -2.05 -8.99 2.40
N ILE A 51 -2.06 -9.21 1.08
CA ILE A 51 -3.31 -9.32 0.30
C ILE A 51 -4.10 -10.56 0.72
N GLU A 52 -3.43 -11.71 0.85
CA GLU A 52 -4.04 -12.97 1.30
C GLU A 52 -4.68 -12.79 2.68
N ASN A 53 -3.99 -12.17 3.63
CA ASN A 53 -4.51 -11.88 4.96
C ASN A 53 -5.78 -10.99 4.94
N ILE A 54 -5.86 -10.03 4.01
CA ILE A 54 -7.06 -9.20 3.86
C ILE A 54 -8.18 -9.98 3.20
N ALA A 55 -7.87 -10.77 2.15
CA ALA A 55 -8.84 -11.60 1.45
C ALA A 55 -9.46 -12.67 2.36
N LEU A 56 -8.69 -13.20 3.33
CA LEU A 56 -9.19 -14.12 4.34
C LEU A 56 -10.22 -13.48 5.29
N ARG A 57 -10.10 -12.18 5.55
CA ARG A 57 -10.93 -11.47 6.55
C ARG A 57 -12.07 -10.66 5.92
N LYS A 58 -11.99 -10.35 4.62
CA LYS A 58 -12.87 -9.41 3.93
C LYS A 58 -13.13 -9.85 2.49
N HIS A 59 -14.27 -9.42 1.96
CA HIS A 59 -14.66 -9.67 0.57
C HIS A 59 -13.61 -9.18 -0.44
N HIS A 60 -13.47 -9.88 -1.57
CA HIS A 60 -12.47 -9.59 -2.62
C HIS A 60 -12.44 -8.13 -3.07
N ASN A 61 -13.61 -7.49 -3.24
CA ASN A 61 -13.68 -6.08 -3.62
C ASN A 61 -13.08 -5.14 -2.56
N VAL A 62 -13.16 -5.51 -1.27
CA VAL A 62 -12.53 -4.74 -0.18
C VAL A 62 -11.01 -4.89 -0.24
N ALA A 63 -10.52 -6.11 -0.49
CA ALA A 63 -9.09 -6.35 -0.70
C ALA A 63 -8.54 -5.55 -1.90
N ALA A 64 -9.27 -5.51 -3.02
CA ALA A 64 -8.90 -4.73 -4.19
C ALA A 64 -8.84 -3.22 -3.88
N VAL A 65 -9.82 -2.68 -3.16
CA VAL A 65 -9.83 -1.26 -2.75
C VAL A 65 -8.69 -0.95 -1.76
N ALA A 66 -8.40 -1.85 -0.83
CA ALA A 66 -7.29 -1.68 0.11
C ALA A 66 -5.94 -1.67 -0.62
N LEU A 67 -5.74 -2.58 -1.57
CA LEU A 67 -4.55 -2.63 -2.40
C LEU A 67 -4.41 -1.36 -3.27
N ALA A 68 -5.50 -0.93 -3.90
CA ALA A 68 -5.55 0.31 -4.67
C ALA A 68 -5.17 1.52 -3.81
N ASN A 69 -5.65 1.58 -2.57
CA ASN A 69 -5.28 2.65 -1.63
C ASN A 69 -3.78 2.61 -1.26
N LYS A 70 -3.22 1.41 -1.06
CA LYS A 70 -1.78 1.24 -0.80
C LYS A 70 -0.94 1.73 -1.99
N MET A 71 -1.30 1.33 -3.21
CA MET A 71 -0.64 1.79 -4.44
C MET A 71 -0.74 3.31 -4.63
N ALA A 72 -1.92 3.89 -4.37
CA ALA A 72 -2.10 5.33 -4.48
C ALA A 72 -1.21 6.12 -3.50
N ARG A 73 -1.01 5.60 -2.28
CA ARG A 73 -0.09 6.22 -1.31
C ARG A 73 1.37 6.12 -1.74
N ILE A 74 1.78 4.98 -2.30
CA ILE A 74 3.13 4.81 -2.87
C ILE A 74 3.34 5.80 -4.01
N ALA A 75 2.41 5.84 -4.97
CA ALA A 75 2.46 6.76 -6.11
C ALA A 75 2.52 8.23 -5.64
N TRP A 76 1.72 8.60 -4.64
CA TRP A 76 1.77 9.94 -4.06
C TRP A 76 3.15 10.27 -3.48
N VAL A 77 3.75 9.37 -2.70
CA VAL A 77 5.09 9.58 -2.11
C VAL A 77 6.15 9.71 -3.20
N VAL A 78 6.13 8.84 -4.21
CA VAL A 78 7.04 8.88 -5.36
C VAL A 78 6.92 10.21 -6.11
N LEU A 79 5.68 10.61 -6.45
CA LEU A 79 5.42 11.84 -7.19
C LEU A 79 5.74 13.10 -6.38
N SER A 80 5.46 13.11 -5.06
CA SER A 80 5.71 14.27 -4.20
C SER A 80 7.19 14.45 -3.86
N LYS A 81 7.96 13.37 -3.80
CA LYS A 81 9.41 13.42 -3.57
C LYS A 81 10.22 13.58 -4.86
N GLY A 82 9.62 13.34 -6.03
CA GLY A 82 10.35 13.32 -7.30
C GLY A 82 11.39 12.19 -7.40
N GLU A 83 11.33 11.22 -6.49
CA GLU A 83 12.26 10.09 -6.44
C GLU A 83 11.76 8.96 -7.34
N ALA A 84 12.68 8.19 -7.92
CA ALA A 84 12.31 6.96 -8.62
C ALA A 84 11.67 5.96 -7.65
N TYR A 85 10.64 5.24 -8.12
CA TYR A 85 10.03 4.17 -7.34
C TYR A 85 11.07 3.11 -6.98
N ARG A 86 11.39 3.01 -5.69
CA ARG A 86 12.23 1.94 -5.14
C ARG A 86 11.29 0.89 -4.55
N PRO A 87 11.07 -0.26 -5.23
CA PRO A 87 10.35 -1.35 -4.61
C PRO A 87 11.13 -1.80 -3.37
N ALA A 88 10.44 -2.00 -2.25
CA ALA A 88 11.02 -2.65 -1.08
C ALA A 88 11.26 -4.13 -1.44
N LEU A 89 12.32 -4.37 -2.21
CA LEU A 89 12.90 -5.68 -2.44
C LEU A 89 13.98 -5.87 -1.37
N LEU A 90 13.85 -6.96 -0.61
CA LEU A 90 14.87 -7.53 0.28
C LEU A 90 15.11 -6.78 1.60
N VAL A 91 14.11 -6.83 2.48
CA VAL A 91 14.42 -7.13 3.88
C VAL A 91 13.86 -8.53 4.12
N ASP A 92 14.53 -9.52 3.55
CA ASP A 92 14.70 -10.75 4.30
C ASP A 92 15.62 -10.33 5.45
N GLU A 93 15.04 -10.03 6.62
CA GLU A 93 15.83 -9.99 7.83
C GLU A 93 16.43 -11.39 7.96
N GLU A 94 17.68 -11.57 7.52
CA GLU A 94 18.56 -12.51 8.20
C GLU A 94 18.37 -12.25 9.69
N PRO A 95 18.08 -13.28 10.51
CA PRO A 95 18.07 -13.09 11.94
C PRO A 95 19.47 -12.63 12.32
N LYS A 96 19.60 -11.34 12.69
CA LYS A 96 20.80 -10.80 13.31
C LYS A 96 21.21 -11.82 14.38
N PRO A 97 22.37 -12.50 14.24
CA PRO A 97 22.73 -13.50 15.21
C PRO A 97 22.82 -12.76 16.54
N ARG A 98 21.93 -13.13 17.47
CA ARG A 98 22.05 -12.73 18.87
C ARG A 98 23.43 -13.21 19.28
N GLY A 99 24.36 -12.26 19.39
CA GLY A 99 25.72 -12.52 19.81
C GLY A 99 25.67 -13.42 21.04
N LEU A 100 26.40 -14.53 20.96
CA LEU A 100 26.76 -15.32 22.10
C LEU A 100 27.30 -14.38 23.19
N HIS A 101 26.58 -14.28 24.30
CA HIS A 101 27.19 -13.96 25.58
C HIS A 101 27.17 -15.25 26.41
N MET A 102 28.11 -16.14 26.08
CA MET A 102 28.50 -17.24 26.94
C MET A 102 29.58 -16.68 27.86
N THR A 103 29.21 -16.29 29.07
CA THR A 103 30.15 -15.94 30.14
C THR A 103 30.51 -17.25 30.86
N PRO A 104 31.79 -17.62 30.99
CA PRO A 104 32.18 -18.75 31.83
C PRO A 104 32.25 -18.32 33.29
N ALA A 105 31.78 -19.18 34.18
CA ALA A 105 32.13 -19.22 35.60
C ALA A 105 32.53 -20.67 35.92
#